data_AF-A0AAE3YP53-F1
#
_entry.id   AF-A0AAE3YP53-F1
#
_cell.length_a   1.000
_cell.length_b   1.000
_cell.length_c   1.000
_cell.angle_alpha   90.00
_cell.angle_beta   90.00
_cell.angle_gamma   90.00
#
_symmetry.space_group_name_H-M   'P 1'
#
loop_
_entity.id
_entity.type
_entity.pdbx_description
1 polymer ?
#
loop_
_entity_poly.entity_id
_entity_poly.type
_entity_poly.pdbx_seq_one_letter_code
_entity_poly.pdbx_strand_id
1 'polypeptide(L)'
;MSAPWGTIPFEGAPVAEWPLRTPAPEPPAGMAGVSVWVRNRLIDPPYWGHRHVVGVDDTPMWYGIGRMVAFVPPGEHRAEVRYRGAVQSARTVRVRAGEVAEFEFWTPATYGGSQGVLVPAPARRRMGSGPALLWCTVLVLGAFYLLARSDPQTNAPVMLLATAAAVVGPFLLAWAVSRVKRVIDQRYRVAASAEARETPPGTPGEAMFLGDGDAPAGLADAAHGALVVTCVLKPDHRWNGRTGLVPIDSDPNAWVPAPALTVDGHPRPFGYRTWGYRLTAGPHTLRITPRPPAQAPIGERWSALPLPGITPEIDAPPVDVPVQVAAGQVTRVTITVSATTSVQVIAPSAAAPTVITGFRATVSA
;
A
#
# COMPACT_ATOMS: atom_id res chain seq x y z
N MET A 1 -12.17 24.34 -15.17
CA MET A 1 -12.94 23.38 -14.34
C MET A 1 -12.05 22.16 -14.15
N SER A 2 -11.48 21.98 -12.96
CA SER A 2 -10.70 20.79 -12.61
C SER A 2 -11.63 19.57 -12.63
N ALA A 3 -11.17 18.46 -13.20
CA ALA A 3 -11.96 17.24 -13.28
C ALA A 3 -12.37 16.78 -11.87
N PRO A 4 -13.61 16.28 -11.65
CA PRO A 4 -14.13 15.86 -10.33
C PRO A 4 -13.40 14.67 -9.67
N TRP A 5 -12.27 14.25 -10.25
CA TRP A 5 -11.47 13.08 -9.88
C TRP A 5 -9.98 13.39 -9.68
N GLY A 6 -9.59 14.67 -9.67
CA GLY A 6 -8.20 15.10 -9.46
C GLY A 6 -7.67 14.81 -8.05
N THR A 7 -6.39 15.13 -7.83
CA THR A 7 -5.78 15.07 -6.50
C THR A 7 -6.32 16.18 -5.60
N ILE A 8 -6.78 15.82 -4.41
CA ILE A 8 -7.36 16.73 -3.43
C ILE A 8 -6.46 16.70 -2.18
N PRO A 9 -5.81 17.82 -1.82
CA PRO A 9 -5.03 17.90 -0.59
C PRO A 9 -5.93 17.81 0.64
N PHE A 10 -5.43 17.25 1.73
CA PHE A 10 -6.06 17.49 3.03
C PHE A 10 -5.83 18.95 3.44
N GLU A 11 -6.81 19.54 4.12
CA GLU A 11 -6.72 20.92 4.57
C GLU A 11 -5.49 21.09 5.48
N GLY A 12 -4.65 22.07 5.19
CA GLY A 12 -3.40 22.34 5.94
C GLY A 12 -2.22 21.42 5.63
N ALA A 13 -2.35 20.43 4.73
CA ALA A 13 -1.21 19.62 4.29
C ALA A 13 -0.22 20.46 3.45
N PRO A 14 1.11 20.38 3.70
CA PRO A 14 2.11 21.15 2.98
C PRO A 14 2.38 20.54 1.59
N VAL A 15 1.43 20.67 0.67
CA VAL A 15 1.50 20.03 -0.64
C VAL A 15 1.27 21.01 -1.78
N ALA A 16 1.87 20.72 -2.94
CA ALA A 16 1.60 21.41 -4.19
C ALA A 16 1.07 20.42 -5.24
N GLU A 17 0.05 20.83 -5.99
CA GLU A 17 -0.38 20.11 -7.18
C GLU A 17 0.73 20.16 -8.23
N TRP A 18 0.98 19.03 -8.88
CA TRP A 18 1.94 18.95 -9.99
C TRP A 18 1.23 18.42 -11.24
N PRO A 19 0.73 19.33 -12.11
CA PRO A 19 0.09 18.94 -13.35
C PRO A 19 1.01 18.13 -14.28
N LEU A 20 0.42 17.30 -15.12
CA LEU A 20 1.19 16.55 -16.10
C LEU A 20 1.89 17.49 -17.09
N ARG A 21 3.15 17.17 -17.42
CA ARG A 21 3.99 17.91 -18.38
C ARG A 21 4.38 19.33 -17.96
N THR A 22 4.20 19.69 -16.69
CA THR A 22 4.83 20.89 -16.12
C THR A 22 6.13 20.52 -15.40
N PRO A 23 7.07 21.46 -15.24
CA PRO A 23 8.21 21.28 -14.34
C PRO A 23 7.75 20.94 -12.92
N ALA A 24 8.64 20.30 -12.15
CA ALA A 24 8.41 20.07 -10.74
C ALA A 24 8.17 21.39 -10.00
N PRO A 25 7.16 21.48 -9.12
CA PRO A 25 7.07 22.58 -8.18
C PRO A 25 8.37 22.67 -7.38
N GLU A 26 8.97 23.85 -7.33
CA GLU A 26 10.18 24.08 -6.54
C GLU A 26 9.84 23.99 -5.03
N PRO A 27 10.58 23.19 -4.24
CA PRO A 27 10.42 23.19 -2.80
C PRO A 27 10.68 24.58 -2.21
N PRO A 28 9.94 25.01 -1.18
CA PRO A 28 10.27 26.21 -0.43
C PRO A 28 11.73 26.18 0.07
N ALA A 29 12.31 27.35 0.31
CA ALA A 29 13.68 27.45 0.81
C ALA A 29 13.89 26.61 2.09
N GLY A 30 14.90 25.75 2.08
CA GLY A 30 15.22 24.84 3.18
C GLY A 30 14.37 23.57 3.25
N MET A 31 13.40 23.39 2.36
CA MET A 31 12.58 22.17 2.25
C MET A 31 13.04 21.28 1.11
N ALA A 32 12.55 20.04 1.11
CA ALA A 32 12.63 19.06 0.05
C ALA A 32 11.21 18.65 -0.38
N GLY A 33 11.09 17.78 -1.39
CA GLY A 33 9.82 17.28 -1.89
C GLY A 33 9.77 15.76 -1.98
N VAL A 34 8.60 15.19 -1.71
CA VAL A 34 8.24 13.80 -1.98
C VAL A 34 7.02 13.80 -2.89
N SER A 35 7.21 13.44 -4.16
CA SER A 35 6.14 13.37 -5.14
C SER A 35 5.64 11.95 -5.30
N VAL A 36 4.31 11.77 -5.31
CA VAL A 36 3.68 10.50 -5.70
C VAL A 36 2.68 10.75 -6.82
N TRP A 37 2.89 10.09 -7.95
CA TRP A 37 1.92 10.03 -9.03
C TRP A 37 1.07 8.77 -8.93
N VAL A 38 -0.19 8.93 -8.55
CA VAL A 38 -1.18 7.84 -8.51
C VAL A 38 -1.77 7.65 -9.90
N ARG A 39 -1.49 6.50 -10.53
CA ARG A 39 -1.94 6.18 -11.90
C ARG A 39 -3.03 5.11 -11.94
N ASN A 40 -3.98 5.32 -12.85
CA ASN A 40 -5.01 4.38 -13.28
C ASN A 40 -4.71 3.94 -14.75
N ARG A 41 -5.17 2.76 -15.18
CA ARG A 41 -4.83 2.11 -16.46
C ARG A 41 -5.22 2.96 -17.69
N LEU A 42 -4.30 3.07 -18.67
CA LEU A 42 -4.45 3.42 -20.11
C LEU A 42 -5.26 4.66 -20.58
N ILE A 43 -6.28 5.13 -19.86
CA ILE A 43 -7.11 6.28 -20.27
C ILE A 43 -7.34 7.16 -19.05
N ASP A 44 -7.05 8.44 -19.22
CA ASP A 44 -7.41 9.51 -18.29
C ASP A 44 -8.72 10.13 -18.81
N PRO A 45 -9.85 10.14 -18.07
CA PRO A 45 -10.03 9.71 -16.67
C PRO A 45 -10.58 8.27 -16.49
N PRO A 46 -10.50 7.72 -15.26
CA PRO A 46 -11.00 6.40 -14.88
C PRO A 46 -12.48 6.13 -15.15
N TYR A 47 -12.77 4.88 -15.50
CA TYR A 47 -14.04 4.24 -15.14
C TYR A 47 -13.83 3.59 -13.74
N TRP A 48 -14.51 4.11 -12.70
CA TRP A 48 -14.63 3.61 -11.30
C TRP A 48 -13.65 4.15 -10.22
N GLY A 49 -14.23 4.52 -9.05
CA GLY A 49 -13.71 5.40 -7.99
C GLY A 49 -12.67 4.81 -7.01
N HIS A 50 -11.50 4.41 -7.49
CA HIS A 50 -10.37 4.03 -6.63
C HIS A 50 -9.54 5.25 -6.21
N ARG A 51 -10.05 6.05 -5.26
CA ARG A 51 -9.27 7.13 -4.62
C ARG A 51 -8.23 6.52 -3.69
N HIS A 52 -6.96 6.83 -3.92
CA HIS A 52 -5.89 6.43 -3.00
C HIS A 52 -5.54 7.62 -2.13
N VAL A 53 -5.20 7.35 -0.88
CA VAL A 53 -4.66 8.34 0.04
C VAL A 53 -3.16 8.19 0.05
N VAL A 54 -2.44 9.29 -0.15
CA VAL A 54 -0.98 9.35 -0.02
C VAL A 54 -0.65 10.03 1.28
N GLY A 55 0.24 9.42 2.06
CA GLY A 55 0.79 9.99 3.28
C GLY A 55 2.31 10.00 3.25
N VAL A 56 2.90 10.91 4.02
CA VAL A 56 4.34 10.99 4.26
C VAL A 56 4.55 11.12 5.76
N ASP A 57 5.48 10.34 6.32
CA ASP A 57 5.83 10.32 7.75
C ASP A 57 4.60 10.19 8.66
N ASP A 58 3.81 9.16 8.37
CA ASP A 58 2.61 8.80 9.12
C ASP A 58 1.49 9.86 9.12
N THR A 59 1.58 10.85 8.25
CA THR A 59 0.57 11.90 8.09
C THR A 59 -0.06 11.79 6.70
N PRO A 60 -1.40 11.78 6.57
CA PRO A 60 -2.07 11.83 5.27
C PRO A 60 -1.87 13.21 4.63
N MET A 61 -1.45 13.24 3.36
CA MET A 61 -1.09 14.48 2.65
C MET A 61 -2.14 14.86 1.60
N TRP A 62 -2.58 13.90 0.78
CA TRP A 62 -3.66 14.11 -0.19
C TRP A 62 -4.36 12.80 -0.53
N TYR A 63 -5.47 12.89 -1.26
CA TYR A 63 -6.15 11.74 -1.83
C TYR A 63 -6.59 11.98 -3.27
N GLY A 64 -6.91 10.92 -4.00
CA GLY A 64 -7.40 11.00 -5.38
C GLY A 64 -6.45 10.38 -6.40
N ILE A 65 -6.52 10.86 -7.63
CA ILE A 65 -5.74 10.35 -8.78
C ILE A 65 -5.03 11.52 -9.43
N GLY A 66 -3.77 11.32 -9.81
CA GLY A 66 -2.89 12.39 -10.30
C GLY A 66 -1.62 12.51 -9.47
N ARG A 67 -0.96 13.65 -9.56
CA ARG A 67 0.37 13.86 -8.99
C ARG A 67 0.38 15.10 -8.11
N MET A 68 0.95 14.94 -6.91
CA MET A 68 1.28 16.05 -6.02
C MET A 68 2.70 15.87 -5.47
N VAL A 69 3.21 16.94 -4.86
CA VAL A 69 4.44 16.97 -4.08
C VAL A 69 4.08 17.32 -2.64
N ALA A 70 4.45 16.49 -1.67
CA ALA A 70 4.52 16.90 -0.27
C ALA A 70 5.87 17.56 0.01
N PHE A 71 5.85 18.75 0.59
CA PHE A 71 7.05 19.41 1.07
C PHE A 71 7.40 18.92 2.47
N VAL A 72 8.65 18.51 2.63
CA VAL A 72 9.17 17.92 3.86
C VAL A 72 10.53 18.54 4.20
N PRO A 73 10.95 18.55 5.48
CA PRO A 73 12.33 18.92 5.80
C PRO A 73 13.32 17.97 5.11
N PRO A 74 14.59 18.37 4.89
CA PRO A 74 15.61 17.46 4.36
C PRO A 74 15.87 16.31 5.34
N GLY A 75 15.95 15.08 4.86
CA GLY A 75 16.07 13.92 5.73
C GLY A 75 15.60 12.62 5.13
N GLU A 76 15.38 11.63 5.99
CA GLU A 76 14.75 10.36 5.64
C GLU A 76 13.25 10.42 5.92
N HIS A 77 12.45 10.03 4.93
CA HIS A 77 11.00 10.09 4.95
C HIS A 77 10.40 8.78 4.49
N ARG A 78 9.18 8.50 4.93
CA ARG A 78 8.41 7.35 4.47
C ARG A 78 7.16 7.81 3.73
N ALA A 79 7.12 7.55 2.43
CA ALA A 79 5.93 7.70 1.61
C ALA A 79 5.06 6.43 1.70
N GLU A 80 3.75 6.60 1.84
CA GLU A 80 2.80 5.50 1.93
C GLU A 80 1.55 5.77 1.11
N VAL A 81 1.02 4.73 0.45
CA VAL A 81 -0.22 4.80 -0.30
C VAL A 81 -1.23 3.82 0.27
N ARG A 82 -2.43 4.31 0.59
CA ARG A 82 -3.54 3.54 1.17
C ARG A 82 -4.77 3.54 0.28
N TYR A 83 -5.55 2.48 0.38
CA TYR A 83 -6.89 2.37 -0.21
C TYR A 83 -7.84 1.72 0.80
N ARG A 84 -9.01 2.32 1.03
CA ARG A 84 -10.03 1.85 1.99
C ARG A 84 -9.45 1.47 3.37
N GLY A 85 -8.56 2.30 3.90
CA GLY A 85 -7.94 2.07 5.21
C GLY A 85 -6.83 1.01 5.25
N ALA A 86 -6.48 0.38 4.12
CA ALA A 86 -5.40 -0.60 4.04
C ALA A 86 -4.19 -0.05 3.26
N VAL A 87 -2.99 -0.32 3.79
CA VAL A 87 -1.74 -0.01 3.10
C VAL A 87 -1.60 -0.87 1.85
N GLN A 88 -1.39 -0.20 0.73
CA GLN A 88 -1.14 -0.81 -0.57
C GLN A 88 0.37 -0.94 -0.81
N SER A 89 1.10 0.12 -0.52
CA SER A 89 2.56 0.17 -0.65
C SER A 89 3.14 1.26 0.24
N ALA A 90 4.37 1.05 0.70
CA ALA A 90 5.13 2.05 1.43
C ALA A 90 6.59 2.02 0.97
N ARG A 91 7.27 3.16 1.08
CA ARG A 91 8.67 3.30 0.68
C ARG A 91 9.37 4.35 1.51
N THR A 92 10.60 4.06 1.91
CA THR A 92 11.51 5.02 2.53
C THR A 92 12.32 5.73 1.46
N VAL A 93 12.61 7.00 1.66
CA VAL A 93 13.44 7.82 0.78
C VAL A 93 14.25 8.81 1.61
N ARG A 94 15.47 9.13 1.16
CA ARG A 94 16.23 10.25 1.69
C ARG A 94 16.28 11.37 0.66
N VAL A 95 15.99 12.60 1.06
CA VAL A 95 15.98 13.80 0.18
C VAL A 95 16.80 14.93 0.78
N ARG A 96 17.48 15.69 -0.08
CA ARG A 96 18.21 16.91 0.30
C ARG A 96 17.36 18.16 0.08
N ALA A 97 17.78 19.29 0.68
CA ALA A 97 17.13 20.58 0.43
C ALA A 97 17.10 20.91 -1.07
N GLY A 98 15.95 21.36 -1.57
CA GLY A 98 15.69 21.65 -2.99
C GLY A 98 15.47 20.41 -3.87
N GLU A 99 15.65 19.21 -3.34
CA GLU A 99 15.43 17.96 -4.09
C GLU A 99 13.97 17.54 -4.02
N VAL A 100 13.44 16.98 -5.11
CA VAL A 100 12.14 16.31 -5.13
C VAL A 100 12.34 14.84 -5.50
N ALA A 101 12.09 13.95 -4.56
CA ALA A 101 12.02 12.52 -4.84
C ALA A 101 10.74 12.20 -5.60
N GLU A 102 10.86 11.56 -6.76
CA GLU A 102 9.72 11.25 -7.61
C GLU A 102 9.33 9.78 -7.52
N PHE A 103 8.06 9.51 -7.21
CA PHE A 103 7.49 8.17 -7.21
C PHE A 103 6.28 8.06 -8.12
N GLU A 104 6.09 6.86 -8.66
CA GLU A 104 4.87 6.44 -9.33
C GLU A 104 4.22 5.32 -8.52
N PHE A 105 2.93 5.47 -8.22
CA PHE A 105 2.11 4.43 -7.66
C PHE A 105 1.27 3.80 -8.77
N TRP A 106 1.54 2.51 -9.02
CA TRP A 106 0.87 1.76 -10.07
C TRP A 106 0.02 0.64 -9.48
N THR A 107 -1.27 0.62 -9.82
CA THR A 107 -2.17 -0.48 -9.47
C THR A 107 -2.08 -1.59 -10.51
N PRO A 108 -1.81 -2.86 -10.14
CA PRO A 108 -1.87 -3.94 -11.10
C PRO A 108 -3.27 -4.03 -11.63
N ALA A 109 -3.33 -4.20 -12.93
CA ALA A 109 -4.58 -4.22 -13.62
C ALA A 109 -5.01 -5.68 -13.78
N THR A 110 -5.40 -6.28 -12.65
CA THR A 110 -6.04 -7.59 -12.58
C THR A 110 -7.43 -7.45 -11.99
N TYR A 111 -8.39 -8.18 -12.55
CA TYR A 111 -9.73 -8.33 -11.97
C TYR A 111 -9.59 -8.91 -10.56
N GLY A 112 -10.12 -8.22 -9.54
CA GLY A 112 -10.33 -8.80 -8.21
C GLY A 112 -9.34 -8.44 -7.09
N GLY A 113 -8.71 -7.26 -7.09
CA GLY A 113 -8.11 -6.71 -5.86
C GLY A 113 -6.58 -6.79 -5.75
N SER A 114 -5.87 -6.54 -6.83
CA SER A 114 -4.41 -6.43 -6.78
C SER A 114 -3.93 -5.14 -6.14
N GLN A 115 -2.93 -5.26 -5.26
CA GLN A 115 -2.38 -4.12 -4.55
C GLN A 115 -1.37 -3.34 -5.37
N GLY A 116 -1.44 -2.03 -5.28
CA GLY A 116 -0.50 -1.14 -5.94
C GLY A 116 0.92 -1.24 -5.41
N VAL A 117 1.87 -0.73 -6.19
CA VAL A 117 3.29 -0.67 -5.84
C VAL A 117 3.78 0.75 -6.08
N LEU A 118 4.44 1.31 -5.06
CA LEU A 118 5.12 2.60 -5.13
C LEU A 118 6.57 2.37 -5.56
N VAL A 119 6.99 2.98 -6.67
CA VAL A 119 8.32 2.80 -7.29
C VAL A 119 8.95 4.15 -7.65
N PRO A 120 10.28 4.26 -7.82
CA PRO A 120 10.87 5.52 -8.27
C PRO A 120 10.40 5.81 -9.70
N ALA A 121 10.20 7.09 -10.00
CA ALA A 121 9.94 7.52 -11.37
C ALA A 121 11.25 7.54 -12.18
N PRO A 122 11.22 7.19 -13.48
CA PRO A 122 10.06 6.69 -14.21
C PRO A 122 9.82 5.20 -13.94
N ALA A 123 8.55 4.82 -13.73
CA ALA A 123 8.20 3.42 -13.54
C ALA A 123 8.48 2.60 -14.81
N ARG A 124 9.11 1.43 -14.67
CA ARG A 124 9.26 0.49 -15.79
C ARG A 124 7.87 0.07 -16.28
N ARG A 125 7.58 0.31 -17.58
CA ARG A 125 6.31 -0.08 -18.19
C ARG A 125 6.10 -1.60 -18.05
N ARG A 126 4.98 -1.98 -17.47
CA ARG A 126 4.56 -3.39 -17.34
C ARG A 126 3.47 -3.71 -18.33
N MET A 127 3.59 -4.84 -19.02
CA MET A 127 2.51 -5.35 -19.85
C MET A 127 1.30 -5.65 -18.96
N GLY A 128 0.17 -5.01 -19.25
CA GLY A 128 -1.10 -5.29 -18.56
C GLY A 128 -1.63 -6.68 -18.93
N SER A 129 -2.69 -7.14 -18.27
CA SER A 129 -3.38 -8.38 -18.65
C SER A 129 -4.18 -8.29 -19.97
N GLY A 130 -4.30 -7.08 -20.54
CA GLY A 130 -5.10 -6.80 -21.73
C GLY A 130 -4.74 -7.67 -22.95
N PRO A 131 -3.46 -7.77 -23.35
CA PRO A 131 -3.07 -8.61 -24.48
C PRO A 131 -3.35 -10.10 -24.24
N ALA A 132 -3.12 -10.61 -23.02
CA ALA A 132 -3.42 -12.00 -22.69
C ALA A 132 -4.92 -12.29 -22.79
N LEU A 133 -5.77 -11.40 -22.25
CA LEU A 133 -7.22 -11.52 -22.36
C LEU A 133 -7.71 -11.46 -23.81
N LEU A 134 -7.13 -10.57 -24.64
CA LEU A 134 -7.45 -10.48 -26.06
C LEU A 134 -7.19 -11.82 -26.77
N TRP A 135 -6.01 -12.42 -26.54
CA TRP A 135 -5.67 -13.72 -27.10
C TRP A 135 -6.59 -14.83 -26.57
N CYS A 136 -6.96 -14.81 -25.29
CA CYS A 136 -7.96 -15.74 -24.74
C CYS A 136 -9.29 -15.63 -25.50
N THR A 137 -9.80 -14.42 -25.68
CA THR A 137 -11.08 -14.19 -26.39
C THR A 137 -11.00 -14.69 -27.82
N VAL A 138 -9.91 -14.42 -28.54
CA VAL A 138 -9.71 -14.91 -29.91
C VAL A 138 -9.67 -16.44 -29.96
N LEU A 139 -8.95 -17.10 -29.04
CA LEU A 139 -8.87 -18.57 -28.98
C LEU A 139 -10.22 -19.22 -28.67
N VAL A 140 -11.00 -18.63 -27.75
CA VAL A 140 -12.34 -19.10 -27.41
C VAL A 140 -13.28 -18.98 -28.60
N LEU A 141 -13.31 -17.80 -29.24
CA LEU A 141 -14.13 -17.57 -30.43
C LEU A 141 -13.73 -18.50 -31.58
N GLY A 142 -12.42 -18.73 -31.77
CA GLY A 142 -11.91 -19.70 -32.74
C GLY A 142 -12.37 -21.13 -32.47
N ALA A 143 -12.33 -21.57 -31.20
CA ALA A 143 -12.82 -22.89 -30.80
C ALA A 143 -14.34 -23.04 -31.04
N PHE A 144 -15.14 -22.02 -30.69
CA PHE A 144 -16.58 -22.00 -30.97
C PHE A 144 -16.88 -22.04 -32.47
N TYR A 145 -16.12 -21.30 -33.28
CA TYR A 145 -16.27 -21.31 -34.74
C TYR A 145 -15.97 -22.68 -35.36
N LEU A 146 -14.91 -23.35 -34.90
CA LEU A 146 -14.56 -24.70 -35.36
C LEU A 146 -15.60 -25.74 -34.92
N LEU A 147 -16.12 -25.62 -33.70
CA LEU A 147 -17.24 -26.42 -33.18
C LEU A 147 -18.51 -26.27 -34.02
N ALA A 148 -18.87 -25.04 -34.41
CA ALA A 148 -20.04 -24.76 -35.23
C ALA A 148 -19.95 -25.34 -36.65
N ARG A 149 -18.74 -25.68 -37.10
CA ARG A 149 -18.46 -26.23 -38.44
C ARG A 149 -18.31 -27.77 -38.46
N SER A 150 -18.25 -28.43 -37.29
CA SER A 150 -18.09 -29.88 -37.21
C SER A 150 -19.41 -30.64 -37.35
N ASP A 151 -19.39 -31.77 -38.06
CA ASP A 151 -20.56 -32.64 -38.25
C ASP A 151 -21.00 -33.30 -36.92
N PRO A 152 -22.23 -33.06 -36.43
CA PRO A 152 -22.68 -33.51 -35.11
C PRO A 152 -22.68 -35.03 -34.91
N GLN A 153 -22.79 -35.83 -35.99
CA GLN A 153 -23.00 -37.27 -35.88
C GLN A 153 -21.71 -38.10 -35.74
N THR A 154 -20.56 -37.57 -36.15
CA THR A 154 -19.32 -38.36 -36.26
C THR A 154 -18.33 -38.14 -35.09
N ASN A 155 -18.57 -37.12 -34.25
CA ASN A 155 -17.54 -36.55 -33.38
C ASN A 155 -18.03 -36.17 -31.98
N ALA A 156 -19.02 -36.87 -31.43
CA ALA A 156 -19.54 -36.62 -30.07
C ALA A 156 -18.45 -36.48 -28.96
N PRO A 157 -17.41 -37.33 -28.88
CA PRO A 157 -16.34 -37.15 -27.89
C PRO A 157 -15.48 -35.90 -28.16
N VAL A 158 -15.27 -35.54 -29.43
CA VAL A 158 -14.54 -34.33 -29.82
C VAL A 158 -15.36 -33.08 -29.50
N MET A 159 -16.68 -33.11 -29.71
CA MET A 159 -17.59 -32.03 -29.32
C MET A 159 -17.65 -31.85 -27.80
N LEU A 160 -17.65 -32.93 -27.02
CA LEU A 160 -17.59 -32.87 -25.56
C LEU A 160 -16.27 -32.24 -25.09
N LEU A 161 -15.14 -32.67 -25.65
CA LEU A 161 -13.81 -32.14 -25.35
C LEU A 161 -13.67 -30.66 -25.74
N ALA A 162 -14.19 -30.28 -26.91
CA ALA A 162 -14.13 -28.90 -27.39
C ALA A 162 -15.07 -27.98 -26.60
N THR A 163 -16.25 -28.46 -26.18
CA THR A 163 -17.14 -27.72 -25.29
C THR A 163 -16.52 -27.58 -23.89
N ALA A 164 -15.93 -28.66 -23.36
CA ALA A 164 -15.19 -28.62 -22.11
C ALA A 164 -13.99 -27.66 -22.20
N ALA A 165 -13.25 -27.64 -23.31
CA ALA A 165 -12.16 -26.70 -23.54
C ALA A 165 -12.65 -25.25 -23.67
N ALA A 166 -13.80 -25.01 -24.31
CA ALA A 166 -14.40 -23.68 -24.44
C ALA A 166 -14.93 -23.13 -23.11
N VAL A 167 -15.43 -24.00 -22.23
CA VAL A 167 -15.93 -23.62 -20.89
C VAL A 167 -14.78 -23.54 -19.89
N VAL A 168 -13.99 -24.61 -19.73
CA VAL A 168 -12.95 -24.75 -18.70
C VAL A 168 -11.64 -24.08 -19.09
N GLY A 169 -11.27 -24.09 -20.38
CA GLY A 169 -10.03 -23.51 -20.88
C GLY A 169 -9.85 -22.03 -20.53
N PRO A 170 -10.87 -21.16 -20.68
CA PRO A 170 -10.79 -19.77 -20.24
C PRO A 170 -10.53 -19.61 -18.75
N PHE A 171 -11.15 -20.44 -17.91
CA PHE A 171 -10.92 -20.40 -16.46
C PHE A 171 -9.50 -20.84 -16.10
N LEU A 172 -9.02 -21.95 -16.67
CA LEU A 172 -7.66 -22.44 -16.44
C LEU A 172 -6.61 -21.44 -16.94
N LEU A 173 -6.84 -20.84 -18.11
CA LEU A 173 -5.95 -19.84 -18.68
C LEU A 173 -5.99 -18.53 -17.88
N ALA A 174 -7.17 -18.04 -17.48
CA ALA A 174 -7.28 -16.88 -16.60
C ALA A 174 -6.60 -17.12 -15.25
N TRP A 175 -6.75 -18.33 -14.69
CA TRP A 175 -6.05 -18.75 -13.48
C TRP A 175 -4.54 -18.79 -13.68
N ALA A 176 -4.05 -19.38 -14.76
CA ALA A 176 -2.62 -19.46 -15.08
C ALA A 176 -2.01 -18.06 -15.32
N VAL A 177 -2.68 -17.21 -16.10
CA VAL A 177 -2.28 -15.81 -16.33
C VAL A 177 -2.27 -15.04 -15.00
N SER A 178 -3.28 -15.22 -14.16
CA SER A 178 -3.33 -14.61 -12.82
C SER A 178 -2.16 -15.08 -11.94
N ARG A 179 -1.84 -16.38 -11.94
CA ARG A 179 -0.70 -16.95 -11.21
C ARG A 179 0.64 -16.39 -11.68
N VAL A 180 0.90 -16.43 -12.99
CA VAL A 180 2.13 -15.87 -13.58
C VAL A 180 2.23 -14.37 -13.28
N LYS A 181 1.11 -13.65 -13.38
CA LYS A 181 1.08 -12.22 -13.09
C LYS A 181 1.40 -11.91 -11.63
N ARG A 182 0.85 -12.68 -10.68
CA ARG A 182 1.18 -12.55 -9.24
C ARG A 182 2.66 -12.75 -8.97
N VAL A 183 3.29 -13.76 -9.57
CA VAL A 183 4.73 -14.02 -9.41
C VAL A 183 5.57 -12.86 -9.97
N ILE A 184 5.22 -12.38 -11.16
CA ILE A 184 5.88 -11.21 -11.77
C ILE A 184 5.70 -9.98 -10.87
N ASP A 185 4.50 -9.74 -10.34
CA ASP A 185 4.18 -8.61 -9.47
C ASP A 185 4.96 -8.65 -8.16
N GLN A 186 5.08 -9.83 -7.55
CA GLN A 186 5.88 -10.04 -6.36
C GLN A 186 7.37 -9.74 -6.59
N ARG A 187 7.97 -10.28 -7.66
CA ARG A 187 9.40 -10.03 -7.97
C ARG A 187 9.70 -8.54 -8.13
N TYR A 188 8.76 -7.80 -8.73
CA TYR A 188 8.93 -6.37 -8.93
C TYR A 188 8.75 -5.56 -7.65
N ARG A 189 7.87 -5.97 -6.73
CA ARG A 189 7.77 -5.35 -5.40
C ARG A 189 9.07 -5.47 -4.64
N VAL A 190 9.65 -6.67 -4.64
CA VAL A 190 10.94 -6.96 -4.03
C VAL A 190 12.05 -6.10 -4.65
N ALA A 191 12.12 -6.05 -5.99
CA ALA A 191 13.09 -5.22 -6.69
C ALA A 191 12.94 -3.73 -6.36
N ALA A 192 11.72 -3.20 -6.39
CA ALA A 192 11.44 -1.81 -6.06
C ALA A 192 11.78 -1.46 -4.60
N SER A 193 11.62 -2.41 -3.66
CA SER A 193 12.04 -2.23 -2.28
C SER A 193 13.57 -2.11 -2.16
N ALA A 194 14.33 -2.92 -2.89
CA ALA A 194 15.80 -2.92 -2.84
C ALA A 194 16.40 -1.69 -3.53
N GLU A 195 15.84 -1.28 -4.69
CA GLU A 195 16.27 -0.08 -5.41
C GLU A 195 16.23 1.19 -4.52
N ALA A 196 15.36 1.26 -3.51
CA ALA A 196 15.26 2.41 -2.62
C ALA A 196 16.40 2.49 -1.59
N ARG A 197 17.08 1.37 -1.32
CA ARG A 197 18.10 1.30 -0.27
C ARG A 197 19.52 1.35 -0.80
N GLU A 198 19.72 1.36 -2.11
CA GLU A 198 21.03 1.19 -2.75
C GLU A 198 21.77 -0.10 -2.34
N THR A 199 21.07 -1.05 -1.70
CA THR A 199 21.67 -2.27 -1.15
C THR A 199 21.15 -3.52 -1.88
N PRO A 200 22.00 -4.53 -2.11
CA PRO A 200 21.56 -5.81 -2.66
C PRO A 200 20.49 -6.48 -1.78
N PRO A 201 19.47 -7.11 -2.38
CA PRO A 201 18.48 -7.89 -1.65
C PRO A 201 19.14 -8.97 -0.78
N GLY A 202 18.70 -9.08 0.47
CA GLY A 202 19.18 -10.12 1.38
C GLY A 202 20.50 -9.79 2.08
N THR A 203 20.85 -8.52 2.26
CA THR A 203 21.94 -8.11 3.15
C THR A 203 21.50 -8.28 4.63
N PRO A 204 22.32 -8.89 5.51
CA PRO A 204 21.97 -9.06 6.92
C PRO A 204 21.58 -7.75 7.61
N GLY A 205 20.48 -7.75 8.34
CA GLY A 205 19.96 -6.56 9.03
C GLY A 205 19.10 -5.62 8.17
N GLU A 206 18.98 -5.85 6.87
CA GLU A 206 18.06 -5.07 6.05
C GLU A 206 16.65 -5.65 6.00
N ALA A 207 15.68 -4.76 5.85
CA ALA A 207 14.27 -5.08 5.71
C ALA A 207 13.83 -4.95 4.25
N MET A 208 12.96 -5.84 3.81
CA MET A 208 12.43 -5.87 2.45
C MET A 208 10.91 -5.82 2.48
N PHE A 209 10.30 -4.87 1.77
CA PHE A 209 8.85 -4.84 1.62
C PHE A 209 8.40 -5.93 0.65
N LEU A 210 7.64 -6.92 1.14
CA LEU A 210 7.13 -8.05 0.35
C LEU A 210 5.67 -7.83 -0.08
N GLY A 211 4.93 -6.96 0.61
CA GLY A 211 3.50 -6.75 0.36
C GLY A 211 2.68 -7.92 0.90
N ASP A 212 2.16 -8.79 0.03
CA ASP A 212 1.54 -10.08 0.40
C ASP A 212 2.31 -11.27 -0.23
N GLY A 213 3.54 -11.03 -0.68
CA GLY A 213 4.34 -12.02 -1.39
C GLY A 213 5.19 -12.91 -0.48
N ASP A 214 5.65 -14.04 -1.03
CA ASP A 214 6.67 -14.88 -0.39
C ASP A 214 8.05 -14.21 -0.35
N ALA A 215 8.87 -14.66 0.61
CA ALA A 215 10.28 -14.32 0.67
C ALA A 215 11.01 -14.76 -0.63
N PRO A 216 11.91 -13.92 -1.19
CA PRO A 216 12.71 -14.31 -2.34
C PRO A 216 13.72 -15.40 -1.97
N ALA A 217 14.10 -16.21 -2.96
CA ALA A 217 15.19 -17.16 -2.83
C ALA A 217 16.50 -16.43 -2.45
N GLY A 218 17.24 -16.98 -1.49
CA GLY A 218 18.48 -16.39 -0.98
C GLY A 218 18.31 -15.41 0.19
N LEU A 219 17.08 -15.11 0.63
CA LEU A 219 16.87 -14.35 1.87
C LEU A 219 17.33 -15.15 3.11
N ALA A 220 17.18 -16.47 3.08
CA ALA A 220 17.77 -17.42 4.02
C ALA A 220 18.86 -18.24 3.31
N ASP A 221 19.91 -18.61 4.03
CA ASP A 221 21.00 -19.45 3.55
C ASP A 221 21.60 -20.31 4.68
N ALA A 222 22.69 -21.02 4.41
CA ALA A 222 23.30 -21.91 5.40
C ALA A 222 23.72 -21.21 6.71
N ALA A 223 23.94 -19.89 6.71
CA ALA A 223 24.35 -19.12 7.87
C ALA A 223 23.22 -18.27 8.49
N HIS A 224 22.17 -17.97 7.73
CA HIS A 224 21.11 -17.03 8.12
C HIS A 224 19.71 -17.62 7.89
N GLY A 225 18.79 -17.28 8.78
CA GLY A 225 17.36 -17.48 8.52
C GLY A 225 16.70 -16.22 8.00
N ALA A 226 15.49 -16.38 7.47
CA ALA A 226 14.62 -15.28 7.08
C ALA A 226 13.45 -15.18 8.05
N LEU A 227 13.28 -14.00 8.67
CA LEU A 227 12.07 -13.67 9.40
C LEU A 227 11.14 -12.89 8.48
N VAL A 228 9.91 -13.38 8.31
CA VAL A 228 8.87 -12.72 7.53
C VAL A 228 7.74 -12.32 8.47
N VAL A 229 7.56 -11.02 8.65
CA VAL A 229 6.54 -10.46 9.54
C VAL A 229 5.44 -9.84 8.70
N THR A 230 4.20 -10.34 8.84
CA THR A 230 3.01 -9.74 8.25
C THR A 230 2.27 -8.93 9.30
N CYS A 231 2.09 -7.64 9.07
CA CYS A 231 1.30 -6.79 9.96
C CYS A 231 -0.08 -6.48 9.36
N VAL A 232 -1.13 -6.77 10.11
CA VAL A 232 -2.52 -6.54 9.73
C VAL A 232 -3.14 -5.51 10.67
N LEU A 233 -3.70 -4.43 10.11
CA LEU A 233 -4.49 -3.46 10.86
C LEU A 233 -5.96 -3.90 10.90
N LYS A 234 -6.55 -3.91 12.09
CA LYS A 234 -8.00 -3.95 12.33
C LYS A 234 -8.41 -2.60 12.92
N PRO A 235 -8.77 -1.61 12.09
CA PRO A 235 -9.12 -0.29 12.58
C PRO A 235 -10.59 -0.25 13.02
N ASP A 236 -10.85 0.41 14.16
CA ASP A 236 -12.17 0.84 14.64
C ASP A 236 -12.15 2.37 14.76
N HIS A 237 -12.99 3.06 14.00
CA HIS A 237 -13.08 4.53 14.05
C HIS A 237 -14.38 4.93 14.74
N ARG A 238 -14.28 5.72 15.81
CA ARG A 238 -15.41 6.15 16.62
C ARG A 238 -15.59 7.65 16.51
N TRP A 239 -16.70 8.03 15.90
CA TRP A 239 -17.08 9.42 15.69
C TRP A 239 -18.13 9.82 16.72
N ASN A 240 -17.81 10.77 17.62
CA ASN A 240 -18.70 11.18 18.71
C ASN A 240 -19.26 9.98 19.51
N GLY A 241 -18.42 8.97 19.78
CA GLY A 241 -18.80 7.74 20.48
C GLY A 241 -19.58 6.71 19.66
N ARG A 242 -19.88 6.97 18.38
CA ARG A 242 -20.54 6.01 17.48
C ARG A 242 -19.52 5.33 16.57
N THR A 243 -19.63 4.01 16.45
CA THR A 243 -18.81 3.23 15.52
C THR A 243 -19.27 3.48 14.09
N GLY A 244 -18.33 3.75 13.20
CA GLY A 244 -18.58 3.85 11.77
C GLY A 244 -17.35 3.41 10.98
N LEU A 245 -17.58 2.73 9.86
CA LEU A 245 -16.53 2.54 8.86
C LEU A 245 -16.38 3.87 8.10
N VAL A 246 -15.42 4.69 8.53
CA VAL A 246 -15.10 5.96 7.88
C VAL A 246 -13.84 5.76 7.05
N PRO A 247 -13.87 5.97 5.73
CA PRO A 247 -12.66 5.90 4.93
C PRO A 247 -11.80 7.16 5.19
N ILE A 248 -10.48 7.01 5.08
CA ILE A 248 -9.51 8.07 5.41
C ILE A 248 -9.70 9.35 4.56
N ASP A 249 -10.19 9.21 3.33
CA ASP A 249 -10.51 10.36 2.48
C ASP A 249 -11.69 11.20 2.98
N SER A 250 -12.48 10.67 3.92
CA SER A 250 -13.54 11.41 4.64
C SER A 250 -13.06 11.98 5.98
N ASP A 251 -12.09 11.35 6.65
CA ASP A 251 -11.52 11.84 7.91
C ASP A 251 -10.02 11.47 7.98
N PRO A 252 -9.08 12.44 7.87
CA PRO A 252 -7.65 12.16 7.94
C PRO A 252 -7.22 11.58 9.29
N ASN A 253 -7.96 11.82 10.39
CA ASN A 253 -7.65 11.24 11.69
C ASN A 253 -7.91 9.73 11.75
N ALA A 254 -8.57 9.14 10.75
CA ALA A 254 -8.66 7.69 10.60
C ALA A 254 -7.33 7.06 10.11
N TRP A 255 -6.30 7.86 9.81
CA TRP A 255 -4.98 7.38 9.45
C TRP A 255 -4.23 6.84 10.68
N VAL A 256 -4.37 5.54 10.97
CA VAL A 256 -3.55 4.90 12.01
C VAL A 256 -2.12 4.66 11.49
N PRO A 257 -1.06 5.21 12.12
CA PRO A 257 0.33 4.95 11.75
C PRO A 257 0.72 3.49 11.95
N ALA A 258 1.61 2.96 11.11
CA ALA A 258 2.14 1.62 11.35
C ALA A 258 2.83 1.55 12.72
N PRO A 259 2.76 0.42 13.45
CA PRO A 259 3.53 0.27 14.69
C PRO A 259 5.03 0.37 14.38
N ALA A 260 5.81 0.83 15.36
CA ALA A 260 7.26 0.69 15.32
C ALA A 260 7.63 -0.78 15.62
N LEU A 261 8.67 -1.27 14.94
CA LEU A 261 9.25 -2.59 15.19
C LEU A 261 10.70 -2.42 15.59
N THR A 262 11.11 -3.07 16.67
CA THR A 262 12.52 -3.39 16.89
C THR A 262 12.73 -4.90 16.90
N VAL A 263 13.89 -5.33 16.42
CA VAL A 263 14.35 -6.71 16.48
C VAL A 263 15.63 -6.72 17.30
N ASP A 264 15.59 -7.38 18.45
CA ASP A 264 16.67 -7.38 19.45
C ASP A 264 17.09 -5.96 19.86
N GLY A 265 16.10 -5.07 20.03
CA GLY A 265 16.33 -3.68 20.40
C GLY A 265 16.73 -2.76 19.23
N HIS A 266 17.06 -3.30 18.05
CA HIS A 266 17.40 -2.49 16.89
C HIS A 266 16.16 -2.10 16.07
N PRO A 267 15.90 -0.81 15.80
CA PRO A 267 14.80 -0.37 14.95
C PRO A 267 14.87 -1.01 13.57
N ARG A 268 13.73 -1.51 13.09
CA ARG A 268 13.61 -2.06 11.74
C ARG A 268 12.50 -1.34 10.97
N PRO A 269 12.70 -1.11 9.67
CA PRO A 269 11.63 -0.69 8.77
C PRO A 269 10.47 -1.68 8.85
N PHE A 270 9.27 -1.16 9.08
CA PHE A 270 8.07 -1.97 9.26
C PHE A 270 6.83 -1.17 8.87
N GLY A 271 5.77 -1.87 8.55
CA GLY A 271 4.55 -1.28 8.04
C GLY A 271 3.42 -2.29 8.07
N TYR A 272 2.19 -1.82 7.89
CA TYR A 272 1.11 -2.74 7.55
C TYR A 272 1.45 -3.41 6.22
N ARG A 273 1.23 -4.73 6.13
CA ARG A 273 1.72 -5.70 5.13
C ARG A 273 2.98 -6.48 5.55
N THR A 274 3.42 -7.36 4.67
CA THR A 274 4.51 -8.30 4.87
C THR A 274 5.86 -7.67 4.59
N TRP A 275 6.77 -7.87 5.53
CA TRP A 275 8.17 -7.48 5.48
C TRP A 275 9.06 -8.69 5.72
N GLY A 276 10.19 -8.77 5.01
CA GLY A 276 11.21 -9.79 5.20
C GLY A 276 12.47 -9.21 5.82
N TYR A 277 13.08 -9.93 6.75
CA TYR A 277 14.31 -9.58 7.44
C TYR A 277 15.26 -10.77 7.36
N ARG A 278 16.52 -10.52 7.03
CA ARG A 278 17.57 -11.53 7.14
C ARG A 278 18.26 -11.42 8.48
N LEU A 279 18.21 -12.50 9.26
CA LEU A 279 18.74 -12.56 10.63
C LEU A 279 19.69 -13.74 10.79
N THR A 280 20.59 -13.65 11.77
CA THR A 280 21.37 -14.80 12.23
C THR A 280 20.44 -15.90 12.74
N ALA A 281 20.87 -17.16 12.70
CA ALA A 281 20.09 -18.22 13.34
C ALA A 281 20.15 -18.07 14.87
N GLY A 282 19.02 -18.27 15.56
CA GLY A 282 18.94 -18.14 16.99
C GLY A 282 17.59 -17.60 17.50
N PRO A 283 17.48 -17.41 18.82
CA PRO A 283 16.37 -16.70 19.43
C PRO A 283 16.46 -15.19 19.14
N HIS A 284 15.33 -14.59 18.85
CA HIS A 284 15.18 -13.14 18.68
C HIS A 284 13.94 -12.64 19.40
N THR A 285 13.93 -11.36 19.75
CA THR A 285 12.77 -10.69 20.35
C THR A 285 12.29 -9.58 19.43
N LEU A 286 11.03 -9.68 19.01
CA LEU A 286 10.35 -8.63 18.26
C LEU A 286 9.59 -7.74 19.23
N ARG A 287 9.89 -6.44 19.27
CA ARG A 287 9.11 -5.48 20.06
C ARG A 287 8.25 -4.64 19.13
N ILE A 288 6.94 -4.75 19.29
CA ILE A 288 5.94 -4.03 18.51
C ILE A 288 5.35 -2.93 19.37
N THR A 289 5.53 -1.67 18.97
CA THR A 289 5.00 -0.50 19.68
C THR A 289 3.94 0.15 18.80
N PRO A 290 2.63 0.02 19.13
CA PRO A 290 1.59 0.74 18.40
C PRO A 290 1.80 2.25 18.53
N ARG A 291 1.45 2.99 17.47
CA ARG A 291 1.63 4.44 17.42
C ARG A 291 0.27 5.12 17.21
N PRO A 292 -0.07 6.15 18.02
CA PRO A 292 -1.30 6.90 17.84
C PRO A 292 -1.24 7.73 16.55
N PRO A 293 -2.39 7.99 15.90
CA PRO A 293 -2.48 8.97 14.82
C PRO A 293 -2.03 10.36 15.28
N ALA A 294 -1.35 11.08 14.39
CA ALA A 294 -1.13 12.50 14.57
C ALA A 294 -2.44 13.25 14.33
N GLN A 295 -2.72 14.26 15.16
CA GLN A 295 -3.85 15.16 14.93
C GLN A 295 -3.69 15.82 13.56
N ALA A 296 -4.67 15.61 12.68
CA ALA A 296 -4.70 16.28 11.40
C ALA A 296 -4.75 17.81 11.61
N PRO A 297 -4.04 18.60 10.78
CA PRO A 297 -4.11 20.05 10.83
C PRO A 297 -5.56 20.54 10.76
N ILE A 298 -5.88 21.49 11.61
CA ILE A 298 -7.17 22.18 11.60
C ILE A 298 -6.94 23.44 10.77
N GLY A 299 -7.54 23.50 9.59
CA GLY A 299 -7.33 24.62 8.67
C GLY A 299 -7.73 25.97 9.27
N GLU A 300 -7.23 27.05 8.66
CA GLU A 300 -7.42 28.43 9.15
C GLU A 300 -8.88 28.81 9.35
N ARG A 301 -9.78 28.25 8.52
CA ARG A 301 -11.22 28.47 8.63
C ARG A 301 -11.79 28.08 10.01
N TRP A 302 -11.16 27.09 10.65
CA TRP A 302 -11.63 26.45 11.86
C TRP A 302 -10.76 26.78 13.08
N SER A 303 -9.57 27.35 12.88
CA SER A 303 -8.60 27.65 13.93
C SER A 303 -9.09 28.69 14.96
N ALA A 304 -10.05 29.54 14.56
CA ALA A 304 -10.66 30.53 15.44
C ALA A 304 -11.70 29.92 16.41
N LEU A 305 -12.13 28.68 16.18
CA LEU A 305 -13.03 28.00 17.11
C LEU A 305 -12.26 27.52 18.34
N PRO A 306 -12.82 27.66 19.55
CA PRO A 306 -12.22 27.09 20.74
C PRO A 306 -12.18 25.57 20.58
N LEU A 307 -10.98 25.03 20.41
CA LEU A 307 -10.79 23.58 20.46
C LEU A 307 -11.12 23.13 21.87
N PRO A 308 -11.91 22.06 22.02
CA PRO A 308 -12.09 21.48 23.33
C PRO A 308 -10.69 21.06 23.83
N GLY A 309 -10.34 21.43 25.07
CA GLY A 309 -9.04 21.16 25.70
C GLY A 309 -8.84 19.68 26.01
N ILE A 310 -8.94 18.84 24.98
CA ILE A 310 -8.92 17.38 25.08
C ILE A 310 -7.48 16.94 24.95
N THR A 311 -6.97 16.34 26.02
CA THR A 311 -5.75 15.52 25.94
C THR A 311 -6.19 14.12 25.52
N PRO A 312 -5.72 13.58 24.39
CA PRO A 312 -6.11 12.24 23.96
C PRO A 312 -5.70 11.19 25.00
N GLU A 313 -6.63 10.31 25.38
CA GLU A 313 -6.29 9.13 26.17
C GLU A 313 -5.56 8.12 25.26
N ILE A 314 -4.32 7.76 25.61
CA ILE A 314 -3.51 6.82 24.82
C ILE A 314 -3.28 5.54 25.65
N ASP A 315 -3.83 4.43 25.16
CA ASP A 315 -3.70 3.10 25.77
C ASP A 315 -3.20 2.10 24.71
N ALA A 316 -1.88 2.04 24.54
CA ALA A 316 -1.24 1.32 23.45
C ALA A 316 0.14 0.75 23.88
N PRO A 317 0.17 -0.18 24.86
CA PRO A 317 1.43 -0.70 25.38
C PRO A 317 2.21 -1.49 24.32
N PRO A 318 3.55 -1.44 24.36
CA PRO A 318 4.39 -2.28 23.50
C PRO A 318 4.25 -3.76 23.87
N VAL A 319 4.40 -4.64 22.88
CA VAL A 319 4.34 -6.10 23.05
C VAL A 319 5.62 -6.74 22.52
N ASP A 320 6.24 -7.58 23.35
CA ASP A 320 7.41 -8.38 22.98
C ASP A 320 6.97 -9.78 22.53
N VAL A 321 7.45 -10.22 21.37
CA VAL A 321 7.13 -11.51 20.74
C VAL A 321 8.44 -12.29 20.54
N PRO A 322 8.67 -13.37 21.29
CA PRO A 322 9.84 -14.21 21.09
C PRO A 322 9.69 -15.03 19.81
N VAL A 323 10.76 -15.12 19.02
CA VAL A 323 10.79 -15.89 17.78
C VAL A 323 12.08 -16.70 17.66
N GLN A 324 11.98 -17.91 17.14
CA GLN A 324 13.14 -18.74 16.81
C GLN A 324 13.38 -18.69 15.31
N VAL A 325 14.56 -18.26 14.89
CA VAL A 325 14.97 -18.23 13.48
C VAL A 325 15.99 -19.33 13.24
N ALA A 326 15.69 -20.21 12.28
CA ALA A 326 16.59 -21.30 11.89
C ALA A 326 17.34 -20.96 10.59
N ALA A 327 18.61 -21.34 10.51
CA ALA A 327 19.41 -21.17 9.30
C ALA A 327 18.76 -21.90 8.11
N GLY A 328 18.77 -21.26 6.95
CA GLY A 328 18.23 -21.82 5.71
C GLY A 328 16.70 -21.89 5.65
N GLN A 329 16.00 -21.42 6.70
CA GLN A 329 14.55 -21.49 6.80
C GLN A 329 13.89 -20.11 6.83
N VAL A 330 12.61 -20.09 6.48
CA VAL A 330 11.75 -18.90 6.56
C VAL A 330 10.81 -19.06 7.76
N THR A 331 11.05 -18.28 8.81
CA THR A 331 10.15 -18.15 9.96
C THR A 331 9.10 -17.07 9.63
N ARG A 332 7.80 -17.40 9.73
CA ARG A 332 6.70 -16.45 9.47
C ARG A 332 5.97 -16.08 10.76
N VAL A 333 5.68 -14.80 10.96
CA VAL A 333 4.92 -14.27 12.10
C VAL A 333 3.84 -13.34 11.58
N THR A 334 2.62 -13.42 12.14
CA THR A 334 1.50 -12.56 11.75
C THR A 334 1.08 -11.68 12.91
N ILE A 335 1.49 -10.42 12.86
CA ILE A 335 1.09 -9.42 13.85
C ILE A 335 -0.25 -8.82 13.44
N THR A 336 -1.23 -8.87 14.34
CA THR A 336 -2.49 -8.15 14.21
C THR A 336 -2.52 -6.99 15.19
N VAL A 337 -2.69 -5.77 14.69
CA VAL A 337 -2.90 -4.56 15.48
C VAL A 337 -4.37 -4.21 15.42
N SER A 338 -5.08 -4.31 16.54
CA SER A 338 -6.46 -3.83 16.66
C SER A 338 -6.42 -2.44 17.28
N ALA A 339 -6.80 -1.42 16.52
CA ALA A 339 -6.65 -0.02 16.90
C ALA A 339 -8.00 0.69 16.87
N THR A 340 -8.40 1.28 17.99
CA THR A 340 -9.58 2.14 18.10
C THR A 340 -9.14 3.59 18.17
N THR A 341 -9.54 4.40 17.18
CA THR A 341 -9.37 5.85 17.19
C THR A 341 -10.70 6.50 17.48
N SER A 342 -10.76 7.30 18.54
CA SER A 342 -11.93 8.08 18.92
C SER A 342 -11.72 9.54 18.53
N VAL A 343 -12.72 10.12 17.88
CA VAL A 343 -12.70 11.52 17.43
C VAL A 343 -14.01 12.23 17.78
N GLN A 344 -13.92 13.55 17.89
CA GLN A 344 -15.05 14.45 18.09
C GLN A 344 -15.05 15.55 17.03
N VAL A 345 -16.23 15.90 16.50
CA VAL A 345 -16.33 17.05 15.57
C VAL A 345 -16.26 18.35 16.34
N ILE A 346 -15.52 19.31 15.81
CA ILE A 346 -15.42 20.63 16.44
C ILE A 346 -16.66 21.52 16.23
N ALA A 347 -17.50 21.22 15.23
CA ALA A 347 -18.69 21.98 14.89
C ALA A 347 -19.77 21.12 14.20
N PRO A 348 -21.06 21.50 14.27
CA PRO A 348 -22.15 20.77 13.61
C PRO A 348 -22.18 21.06 12.10
N SER A 349 -21.14 20.65 11.38
CA SER A 349 -21.05 20.72 9.92
C SER A 349 -20.45 19.42 9.38
N ALA A 350 -20.97 18.93 8.24
CA ALA A 350 -20.43 17.74 7.59
C ALA A 350 -18.98 17.94 7.08
N ALA A 351 -18.54 19.20 6.93
CA ALA A 351 -17.18 19.57 6.53
C ALA A 351 -16.30 19.99 7.71
N ALA A 352 -16.81 19.94 8.95
CA ALA A 352 -16.00 20.31 10.10
C ALA A 352 -14.95 19.22 10.39
N PRO A 353 -13.71 19.60 10.69
CA PRO A 353 -12.67 18.65 11.04
C PRO A 353 -12.98 17.99 12.39
N THR A 354 -12.29 16.87 12.63
CA THR A 354 -12.40 16.13 13.87
C THR A 354 -11.14 16.33 14.72
N VAL A 355 -11.29 16.18 16.04
CA VAL A 355 -10.20 16.18 17.02
C VAL A 355 -10.12 14.79 17.63
N ILE A 356 -8.92 14.23 17.70
CA ILE A 356 -8.67 12.95 18.34
C ILE A 356 -8.90 13.10 19.85
N THR A 357 -9.77 12.25 20.40
CA THR A 357 -10.10 12.22 21.83
C THR A 357 -9.53 11.00 22.55
N GLY A 358 -9.16 9.97 21.80
CA GLY A 358 -8.48 8.81 22.37
C GLY A 358 -7.98 7.84 21.31
N PHE A 359 -6.98 7.05 21.70
CA PHE A 359 -6.39 6.00 20.91
C PHE A 359 -6.10 4.79 21.79
N ARG A 360 -6.72 3.65 21.49
CA ARG A 360 -6.42 2.37 22.12
C ARG A 360 -5.90 1.39 21.09
N ALA A 361 -4.85 0.64 21.39
CA ALA A 361 -4.36 -0.40 20.51
C ALA A 361 -3.92 -1.65 21.27
N THR A 362 -4.26 -2.81 20.72
CA THR A 362 -3.76 -4.11 21.18
C THR A 362 -3.04 -4.83 20.05
N VAL A 363 -2.04 -5.63 20.43
CA VAL A 363 -1.23 -6.42 19.49
C VAL A 363 -1.36 -7.89 19.84
N SER A 364 -1.59 -8.73 18.83
CA SER A 364 -1.52 -10.19 18.93
C SER A 364 -0.63 -10.74 17.82
N ALA A 365 0.14 -11.81 18.09
CA ALA A 365 1.14 -12.36 17.18
C ALA A 365 0.87 -13.81 16.79
#